data_AF-A0A354B260-F1
#
_entry.id   AF-A0A354B260-F1
#
_cell.length_a   1.000
_cell.length_b   1.000
_cell.length_c   1.000
_cell.angle_alpha   90.00
_cell.angle_beta   90.00
_cell.angle_gamma   90.00
#
_symmetry.space_group_name_H-M   'P 1'
#
loop_
_entity.id
_entity.type
_entity.pdbx_description
1 polymer ?
#
loop_
_entity_poly.entity_id
_entity_poly.type
_entity_poly.pdbx_seq_one_letter_code
_entity_poly.pdbx_strand_id
1 'polypeptide(L)' 'SLRIHDSALQRQVLQTIGLPLEEANRQFGFLMDALDMGAPPHGGIAFGLDRMVML' A
#
# COMPACT_ATOMS: atom_id res chain seq x y z
N SER A 1 -1.72 8.93 4.46
CA SER A 1 -2.60 8.17 5.35
C SER A 1 -1.78 7.25 6.24
N LEU A 2 -2.39 6.65 7.26
CA LEU A 2 -1.89 5.41 7.86
C LEU A 2 -1.94 4.29 6.81
N ARG A 3 -0.93 3.43 6.80
CA ARG A 3 -0.76 2.36 5.83
C ARG A 3 -1.01 1.01 6.47
N ILE A 4 -1.48 0.07 5.64
CA ILE A 4 -1.60 -1.33 6.02
C ILE A 4 -0.18 -1.89 6.12
N HIS A 5 0.14 -2.45 7.28
CA HIS A 5 1.42 -3.12 7.53
C HIS A 5 1.25 -4.66 7.68
N ASP A 6 0.01 -5.15 7.66
CA ASP A 6 -0.33 -6.56 7.70
C ASP A 6 -0.55 -7.09 6.27
N SER A 7 0.22 -8.12 5.89
CA SER A 7 0.21 -8.67 4.54
C SER A 7 -1.11 -9.39 4.21
N ALA A 8 -1.74 -10.05 5.19
CA ALA A 8 -3.01 -10.75 4.98
C ALA A 8 -4.16 -9.75 4.71
N LEU A 9 -4.20 -8.65 5.46
CA LEU A 9 -5.13 -7.55 5.25
C LEU A 9 -4.92 -6.90 3.88
N GLN A 10 -3.67 -6.69 3.47
CA GLN A 10 -3.36 -6.13 2.15
C GLN A 10 -3.84 -7.06 1.01
N ARG A 11 -3.67 -8.37 1.14
CA ARG A 11 -4.19 -9.38 0.20
C ARG A 11 -5.71 -9.33 0.10
N GLN A 12 -6.40 -9.22 1.24
CA GLN A 12 -7.87 -9.11 1.26
C GLN A 12 -8.36 -7.83 0.56
N VAL A 13 -7.67 -6.70 0.75
CA VAL A 13 -8.02 -5.45 0.06
C VAL A 13 -7.86 -5.61 -1.45
N LEU A 14 -6.75 -6.19 -1.92
CA LEU A 14 -6.50 -6.43 -3.35
C LEU A 14 -7.59 -7.33 -3.96
N GLN A 15 -7.96 -8.41 -3.28
CA GLN A 15 -9.08 -9.26 -3.72
C GLN A 15 -10.42 -8.51 -3.75
N THR A 16 -10.67 -7.66 -2.75
CA THR A 16 -11.92 -6.89 -2.64
C THR A 16 -12.09 -5.88 -3.78
N ILE A 17 -10.99 -5.27 -4.24
CA ILE A 17 -11.02 -4.37 -5.40
C ILE A 17 -11.01 -5.10 -6.74
N GLY A 18 -11.08 -6.44 -6.73
CA GLY A 18 -11.20 -7.28 -7.92
C GLY A 18 -9.88 -7.63 -8.59
N LEU A 19 -8.73 -7.51 -7.90
CA LEU A 19 -7.46 -8.01 -8.42
C LEU A 19 -7.34 -9.53 -8.20
N PRO A 20 -7.21 -10.34 -9.27
CA PRO A 20 -6.91 -11.76 -9.15
C PRO A 20 -5.57 -11.99 -8.44
N LEU A 21 -5.42 -13.11 -7.74
CA LEU A 21 -4.24 -13.42 -6.93
C LEU A 21 -2.93 -13.39 -7.75
N GLU A 22 -2.95 -13.94 -8.96
CA GLU A 22 -1.79 -13.97 -9.84
C GLU A 22 -1.32 -12.56 -10.22
N GLU A 23 -2.27 -11.68 -10.53
CA GLU A 23 -2.00 -10.29 -10.89
C GLU A 23 -1.58 -9.46 -9.68
N ALA A 24 -2.21 -9.70 -8.52
CA ALA A 24 -1.82 -9.09 -7.24
C ALA A 24 -0.38 -9.47 -6.86
N ASN A 25 0.02 -10.73 -7.03
CA ASN A 25 1.39 -11.18 -6.80
C ASN A 25 2.36 -10.58 -7.83
N ARG A 26 1.97 -10.52 -9.11
CA ARG A 26 2.80 -9.95 -10.17
C ARG A 26 3.10 -8.47 -9.95
N GLN A 27 2.10 -7.68 -9.54
CA GLN A 27 2.25 -6.23 -9.34
C GLN A 27 2.71 -5.85 -7.94
N PHE A 28 2.29 -6.57 -6.90
CA PHE A 28 2.46 -6.19 -5.50
C PHE A 28 3.12 -7.27 -4.63
N GLY A 29 3.61 -8.37 -5.21
CA GLY A 29 4.28 -9.46 -4.48
C GLY A 29 5.42 -8.96 -3.59
N PHE A 30 6.30 -8.13 -4.17
CA PHE A 30 7.41 -7.53 -3.43
C PHE A 30 6.98 -6.73 -2.19
N LEU A 31 5.82 -6.06 -2.26
CA LEU A 31 5.29 -5.27 -1.16
C LEU A 31 4.77 -6.21 -0.07
N MET A 32 3.99 -7.22 -0.45
CA MET A 32 3.46 -8.22 0.49
C MET A 32 4.58 -8.97 1.21
N ASP A 33 5.64 -9.35 0.49
CA ASP A 33 6.81 -9.99 1.07
C ASP A 33 7.52 -9.05 2.07
N ALA A 34 7.65 -7.76 1.75
CA ALA A 34 8.23 -6.78 2.66
C ALA A 34 7.37 -6.56 3.92
N LEU A 35 6.04 -6.61 3.80
CA LEU A 35 5.13 -6.56 4.93
C LEU A 35 5.34 -7.79 5.85
N ASP A 36 5.47 -8.97 5.27
CA ASP A 36 5.71 -10.23 5.99
C ASP A 36 7.07 -10.25 6.72
N MET A 37 8.03 -9.42 6.32
CA MET A 37 9.33 -9.26 7.00
C MET A 37 9.29 -8.34 8.23
N GLY A 38 8.10 -7.92 8.69
CA GLY A 38 7.94 -7.13 9.91
C GLY A 38 7.93 -5.62 9.65
N ALA A 39 7.26 -5.18 8.59
CA ALA A 39 7.05 -3.75 8.35
C ALA A 39 6.31 -3.11 9.55
N PRO A 40 6.81 -2.00 10.12
CA PRO A 40 6.16 -1.36 11.26
C PRO A 40 4.88 -0.61 10.84
N PRO A 41 4.01 -0.24 11.79
CA PRO A 41 2.96 0.75 11.55
C PRO A 41 3.58 2.05 11.03
N HIS A 42 3.13 2.49 9.85
CA HIS A 42 3.68 3.67 9.19
C HIS A 42 2.59 4.51 8.53
N GLY A 43 2.90 5.79 8.34
CA GLY A 43 2.01 6.74 7.69
C GLY A 43 2.79 7.91 7.14
N GLY A 44 2.18 8.61 6.19
CA GLY A 44 2.78 9.78 5.57
C GLY A 44 1.74 10.76 5.04
N ILE A 45 2.21 11.94 4.70
CA ILE A 45 1.44 13.01 4.08
C ILE A 45 2.23 13.54 2.88
N ALA A 46 1.53 13.94 1.83
CA ALA A 46 2.14 14.57 0.66
C ALA A 46 1.45 15.91 0.44
N PHE A 47 2.26 16.97 0.34
CA PHE A 47 1.77 18.31 0.05
C PHE A 47 1.85 18.61 -1.44
N GLY A 48 0.83 19.26 -1.99
CA GLY A 48 0.87 19.79 -3.35
C GLY A 48 1.63 21.11 -3.36
N LEU A 49 2.96 21.06 -3.51
CA LEU A 49 3.83 22.23 -3.42
C LEU A 49 3.43 23.35 -4.38
N ASP A 50 3.18 23.03 -5.65
CA ASP A 50 2.74 24.02 -6.64
C ASP A 50 1.45 24.74 -6.22
N ARG A 51 0.50 24.01 -5.63
CA ARG A 51 -0.75 24.58 -5.13
C ARG A 51 -0.52 25.48 -3.91
N MET A 52 0.39 25.10 -3.02
CA MET A 52 0.73 25.92 -1.86
C MET A 52 1.45 27.21 -2.26
N VAL A 53 2.32 27.17 -3.28
CA VAL A 53 3.05 28.34 -3.79
C VAL A 53 2.13 29.30 -4.54
N MET A 54 1.08 28.80 -5.18
CA MET A 54 0.08 29.61 -5.89
C MET A 54 -0.79 30.48 -4.96
N LEU A 55 -1.04 30.01 -3.72
CA LEU A 55 -1.91 30.67 -2.73
C LEU A 55 -1.16 31.74 -1.93
#